data_AF-A0A170XYK0-F1
#
_entry.id   AF-A0A170XYK0-F1
#
_cell.length_a   1.000
_cell.length_b   1.000
_cell.length_c   1.000
_cell.angle_alpha   90.00
_cell.angle_beta   90.00
_cell.angle_gamma   90.00
#
_symmetry.space_group_name_H-M   'P 1'
#
loop_
_entity.id
_entity.type
_entity.pdbx_description
1 polymer ?
#
loop_
_entity_poly.entity_id
_entity_poly.type
_entity_poly.pdbx_seq_one_letter_code
_entity_poly.pdbx_strand_id
1 'polypeptide(L)' 'VNSIKLATKFIEQGHVRVGPELVKDPAFLVTRHLEDFITWVDTSKIRKHILSYNDMEDDFQL' A
#
# COMPACT_ATOMS: atom_id res chain seq x y z
N VAL A 1 -12.07 4.08 12.66
CA VAL A 1 -11.80 5.47 12.22
C VAL A 1 -10.64 5.47 11.22
N ASN A 2 -10.94 5.63 9.94
CA ASN A 2 -9.94 5.78 8.88
C ASN A 2 -9.47 7.24 8.88
N SER A 3 -8.26 7.48 9.36
CA SER A 3 -7.71 8.85 9.50
C SER A 3 -6.54 9.05 8.55
N ILE A 4 -6.42 10.26 7.99
CA ILE A 4 -5.26 10.70 7.19
C ILE A 4 -3.94 10.42 7.94
N LYS A 5 -3.93 10.55 9.28
CA LYS A 5 -2.77 10.23 10.11
C LYS A 5 -2.29 8.78 9.98
N LEU A 6 -3.21 7.85 9.75
CA LEU A 6 -2.87 6.42 9.57
C LEU A 6 -2.28 6.18 8.17
N ALA A 7 -2.81 6.86 7.14
CA ALA A 7 -2.24 6.81 5.79
C ALA A 7 -0.80 7.32 5.78
N THR A 8 -0.52 8.45 6.45
CA THR A 8 0.86 8.96 6.63
C THR A 8 1.78 7.89 7.22
N LYS A 9 1.36 7.22 8.30
CA LYS A 9 2.14 6.14 8.93
C LYS A 9 2.40 4.97 7.99
N PHE A 10 1.41 4.55 7.20
CA PHE A 10 1.58 3.44 6.26
C PHE A 10 2.54 3.78 5.12
N ILE A 11 2.54 5.03 4.66
CA ILE A 11 3.51 5.53 3.68
C ILE A 11 4.91 5.56 4.30
N GLU A 12 5.08 6.14 5.49
CA GLU A 12 6.38 6.20 6.19
C GLU A 12 6.98 4.80 6.46
N GLN A 13 6.12 3.82 6.77
CA GLN A 13 6.51 2.41 6.96
C GLN A 13 6.88 1.70 5.64
N GLY A 14 6.58 2.30 4.48
CA GLY A 14 6.86 1.73 3.17
C GLY A 14 5.87 0.64 2.75
N HIS A 15 4.60 0.76 3.13
CA HIS A 15 3.58 -0.18 2.70
C HIS A 15 2.95 0.16 1.35
N VAL A 16 3.14 1.39 0.85
CA VAL A 16 2.50 1.92 -0.37
C VAL A 16 3.52 2.09 -1.50
N ARG A 17 3.13 1.69 -2.71
CA ARG A 17 3.85 1.99 -3.96
C ARG A 17 2.94 2.70 -4.95
N VAL A 18 3.56 3.46 -5.86
CA VAL A 18 2.88 4.10 -6.98
C VAL A 18 3.51 3.55 -8.26
N GLY A 19 2.77 2.71 -8.98
CA GLY A 19 3.34 1.92 -10.08
C GLY A 19 4.47 1.02 -9.56
N PRO A 20 5.69 1.06 -10.16
CA PRO A 20 6.82 0.26 -9.70
C PRO A 20 7.57 0.87 -8.50
N GLU A 21 7.33 2.14 -8.15
CA GLU A 21 8.15 2.85 -7.16
C GLU A 21 7.55 2.78 -5.75
N LEU A 22 8.40 2.39 -4.78
CA LEU A 22 8.09 2.43 -3.36
C LEU A 22 8.12 3.88 -2.84
N VAL A 23 7.01 4.36 -2.29
CA VAL A 23 6.91 5.72 -1.77
C VAL A 23 7.01 5.69 -0.24
N LYS A 24 7.96 6.46 0.30
CA LYS A 24 8.15 6.64 1.76
C LYS A 24 7.90 8.05 2.25
N ASP A 25 7.81 9.01 1.35
CA ASP A 25 7.55 10.42 1.67
C ASP A 25 6.05 10.70 1.56
N PRO A 26 5.36 11.04 2.68
CA PRO A 26 3.94 11.42 2.64
C PRO A 26 3.65 12.70 1.86
N ALA A 27 4.65 13.54 1.59
CA ALA A 27 4.52 14.74 0.78
C ALA A 27 4.65 14.47 -0.73
N PHE A 28 4.81 13.21 -1.14
CA PHE A 28 4.89 12.83 -2.54
C PHE A 28 3.61 13.22 -3.30
N LEU A 29 3.77 14.06 -4.33
CA LEU A 29 2.65 14.54 -5.15
C LEU A 29 2.29 13.50 -6.22
N VAL A 30 1.12 12.89 -6.09
CA VAL A 30 0.58 11.97 -7.10
C VAL A 30 -0.17 12.75 -8.18
N THR A 31 0.17 12.52 -9.45
CA THR A 31 -0.57 13.09 -10.58
C THR A 31 -1.80 12.24 -10.90
N ARG A 32 -2.82 12.82 -11.56
CA ARG A 32 -4.08 12.11 -11.88
C ARG A 32 -3.88 10.81 -12.67
N HIS A 33 -2.87 10.75 -13.54
CA HIS A 33 -2.59 9.53 -14.30
C HIS A 33 -1.98 8.41 -13.44
N LEU A 34 -1.34 8.77 -12.33
CA LEU A 34 -0.70 7.81 -11.42
C LEU A 34 -1.63 7.31 -10.31
N GLU A 35 -2.80 7.94 -10.15
CA GLU A 35 -3.77 7.63 -9.09
C GLU A 35 -4.21 6.16 -9.13
N ASP A 36 -4.49 5.61 -10.33
CA ASP A 36 -4.92 4.22 -10.51
C ASP A 36 -3.83 3.19 -10.15
N PHE A 37 -2.57 3.63 -10.05
CA PHE A 37 -1.43 2.76 -9.76
C PHE A 37 -1.00 2.78 -8.29
N ILE A 38 -1.76 3.45 -7.42
CA ILE A 38 -1.52 3.43 -5.97
C ILE A 38 -1.94 2.07 -5.41
N THR A 39 -0.97 1.27 -4.95
CA THR A 39 -1.23 -0.08 -4.42
C THR A 39 -0.35 -0.39 -3.20
N TRP A 40 -0.72 -1.43 -2.44
CA TRP A 40 0.17 -1.98 -1.42
C TRP A 40 1.36 -2.67 -2.08
N VAL A 41 2.53 -2.60 -1.45
CA VAL A 41 3.69 -3.42 -1.83
C VAL A 41 3.37 -4.90 -1.64
N ASP A 42 3.94 -5.77 -2.49
CA ASP A 42 3.63 -7.20 -2.48
C ASP A 42 3.94 -7.87 -1.13
N THR A 43 5.05 -7.47 -0.49
CA THR A 43 5.50 -7.91 0.84
C THR A 43 4.80 -7.21 2.01
N SER A 44 3.80 -6.36 1.74
CA SER A 44 3.09 -5.62 2.78
C SER A 44 2.25 -6.55 3.66
N LYS A 45 2.48 -6.48 4.97
CA LYS A 45 1.63 -7.18 5.96
C LYS A 45 0.17 -6.71 5.92
N ILE A 46 -0.07 -5.47 5.51
CA ILE A 46 -1.43 -4.94 5.34
C ILE A 46 -2.12 -5.63 4.16
N ARG A 47 -1.42 -5.80 3.03
CA ARG A 47 -1.91 -6.57 1.88
C ARG A 47 -2.24 -8.00 2.29
N LYS A 48 -1.32 -8.66 3.00
CA LYS A 48 -1.53 -10.02 3.51
C LYS A 48 -2.77 -10.10 4.41
N HIS A 49 -2.92 -9.16 5.34
CA HIS A 49 -4.09 -9.11 6.23
C HIS A 49 -5.40 -8.92 5.46
N ILE A 50 -5.42 -8.07 4.44
CA ILE A 50 -6.60 -7.86 3.57
C ILE A 50 -6.94 -9.11 2.76
N LEU A 51 -5.93 -9.78 2.17
CA LEU A 51 -6.14 -11.02 1.42
C LEU A 51 -6.66 -12.14 2.31
N SER A 52 -6.09 -12.29 3.50
CA SER A 52 -6.51 -13.25 4.52
C SER A 52 -7.95 -13.00 4.98
N TYR A 53 -8.31 -11.73 5.22
CA TYR A 53 -9.68 -11.34 5.55
C TYR A 53 -10.69 -11.67 4.44
N ASN A 54 -10.26 -11.64 3.18
CA ASN A 54 -11.10 -11.96 2.02
C ASN A 54 -11.03 -13.43 1.59
N ASP A 55 -10.37 -14.31 2.35
CA ASP A 55 -10.12 -15.71 1.99
C ASP A 55 -9.44 -15.89 0.61
N MET A 56 -8.62 -14.90 0.20
CA MET A 56 -7.88 -14.87 -1.07
C MET A 56 -6.35 -15.01 -0.87
N GLU A 57 -5.92 -15.56 0.26
CA GLU A 57 -4.52 -15.73 0.57
C GLU A 57 -3.91 -16.88 -0.25
N ASP A 58 -2.94 -16.56 -1.10
CA ASP A 58 -2.11 -17.51 -1.86
C ASP A 58 -0.74 -17.62 -1.17
N ASP A 59 -0.44 -18.78 -0.60
CA ASP A 59 0.75 -19.07 0.18
C ASP A 59 2.02 -19.33 -0.67
N PHE A 60 1.89 -19.39 -2.01
CA PHE A 60 3.03 -19.51 -2.93
C PHE A 60 3.72 -18.16 -3.24
N GLN A 61 3.10 -17.03 -2.94
CA GLN A 61 3.61 -15.69 -3.28
C GLN A 61 4.43 -15.02 -2.15
N LEU A 62 4.95 -15.79 -1.19
CA LEU A 62 5.65 -15.28 -0.01
C LEU A 62 7.07 -14.73 -0.30
#